data_AF-A0A2D7MQ10-F1
#
_entry.id   AF-A0A2D7MQ10-F1
#
_cell.length_a   1.000
_cell.length_b   1.000
_cell.length_c   1.000
_cell.angle_alpha   90.00
_cell.angle_beta   90.00
_cell.angle_gamma   90.00
#
_symmetry.space_group_name_H-M   'P 1'
#
loop_
_entity.id
_entity.type
_entity.pdbx_description
1 polymer ?
#
loop_
_entity_poly.entity_id
_entity_poly.type
_entity_poly.pdbx_seq_one_letter_code
_entity_poly.pdbx_strand_id
1 'polypeptide(L)'
;MQSIRLFGYSLSGFHVFLSLWTLAALLQSYFMDLSGEEAYYVLFARSIDLGYLDHPPMVAFATYLGELLFQNELGARLLFILMSSCSLYLMYDLVDRKNLKLFVFLSMGLLAVHAGSFLIKTDVPLLFGELLFFYCYKHFLDKPSLKYCVGLAFAISFMFLSKYHGVLIVFFTLLSNPRLFTQKPFYKVLFLTVLLMLPYAFWQYQNDWMSLKFHLSDRSDISFKWSNVLGYLFSQPLVLGPLVSIPMFIAVGKRKGLDLYEKSLKYVLIGVLVFFFLQSFRVFIHKHWTSIALVPLFLLSYPYLAEKEKLQKTTILLGKITLIALIPVRLYFAFDILPKQFVYSSGPLHHWERWSEQLDSLSSGRPIVFVNSYENASRYQYYAAKKAHTLSTFYFNNTQFDYWDYEEHIQGKEVFLINHKRNNPNFSAPFDADNRSQIRYAVVADYRSYAQVDIEINEYTENEAYVFGVGEIKMVEATISNRGSYPLKLNSSGNMPVVLSQYFLRGEQQLGSKVVLDSLFLESGASKRIKLELSAPETSGNYQMRLGISYGWIPATINSSRIKLKVKE
;
A
#
# COMPACT_ATOMS: atom_id res chain seq x y z
N MET A 1 37.45 -7.64 17.97
CA MET A 1 36.22 -6.88 18.33
C MET A 1 36.54 -6.06 19.57
N GLN A 2 36.49 -4.73 19.52
CA GLN A 2 36.60 -3.92 20.74
C GLN A 2 35.25 -4.01 21.50
N SER A 3 35.28 -4.53 22.72
CA SER A 3 34.13 -4.55 23.63
C SER A 3 33.98 -3.20 24.31
N ILE A 4 32.77 -2.65 24.33
CA ILE A 4 32.44 -1.46 25.10
C ILE A 4 31.91 -1.93 26.45
N ARG A 5 32.44 -1.40 27.56
CA ARG A 5 31.95 -1.69 28.91
C ARG A 5 30.89 -0.66 29.30
N LEU A 6 29.66 -1.12 29.55
CA LEU A 6 28.56 -0.34 30.13
C LEU A 6 28.05 -1.10 31.34
N PHE A 7 27.98 -0.45 32.51
CA PHE A 7 27.51 -1.05 33.77
C PHE A 7 28.15 -2.41 34.13
N GLY A 8 29.44 -2.58 33.82
CA GLY A 8 30.19 -3.82 34.11
C GLY A 8 30.04 -4.95 33.09
N TYR A 9 29.16 -4.83 32.08
CA TYR A 9 28.96 -5.84 31.04
C TYR A 9 29.74 -5.49 29.75
N SER A 10 30.38 -6.49 29.12
CA SER A 10 31.06 -6.32 27.83
C SER A 10 30.07 -6.49 26.67
N LEU A 11 29.52 -5.39 26.17
CA LEU A 11 28.70 -5.41 24.96
C LEU A 11 29.61 -5.31 23.73
N SER A 12 29.36 -6.13 22.72
CA SER A 12 30.03 -5.91 21.43
C SER A 12 29.53 -4.61 20.81
N GLY A 13 30.38 -3.89 20.06
CA GLY A 13 29.98 -2.64 19.41
C GLY A 13 28.73 -2.77 18.52
N PHE A 14 28.44 -3.98 18.01
CA PHE A 14 27.22 -4.24 17.25
C PHE A 14 25.96 -4.18 18.11
N HIS A 15 25.98 -4.75 19.33
CA HIS A 15 24.83 -4.68 20.24
C HIS A 15 24.59 -3.24 20.67
N VAL A 16 25.65 -2.46 20.92
CA VAL A 16 25.52 -1.03 21.22
C VAL A 16 24.85 -0.29 20.06
N PHE A 17 25.31 -0.51 18.82
CA PHE A 17 24.68 0.08 17.63
C PHE A 17 23.19 -0.31 17.53
N LEU A 18 22.87 -1.59 17.67
CA LEU A 18 21.50 -2.09 17.53
C LEU A 18 20.58 -1.53 18.62
N SER A 19 21.06 -1.46 19.87
CA SER A 19 20.30 -0.88 20.98
C SER A 19 20.07 0.61 20.78
N LEU A 20 21.08 1.37 20.38
CA LEU A 20 20.95 2.81 20.10
C LEU A 20 20.00 3.08 18.92
N TRP A 21 20.09 2.28 17.87
CA TRP A 21 19.19 2.37 16.72
C TRP A 21 17.74 2.09 17.11
N THR A 22 17.52 1.01 17.86
CA THR A 22 16.18 0.64 18.35
C THR A 22 15.63 1.72 19.28
N LEU A 23 16.45 2.26 20.18
CA LEU A 23 16.05 3.35 21.07
C LEU A 23 15.67 4.61 20.27
N ALA A 24 16.47 4.99 19.28
CA ALA A 24 16.16 6.13 18.42
C ALA A 24 14.87 5.92 17.60
N ALA A 25 14.59 4.68 17.18
CA ALA A 25 13.35 4.29 16.54
C ALA A 25 12.13 4.40 17.48
N LEU A 26 12.25 3.90 18.71
CA LEU A 26 11.20 4.02 19.73
C LEU A 26 10.89 5.49 20.04
N LEU A 27 11.93 6.32 20.23
CA LEU A 27 11.76 7.76 20.48
C LEU A 27 11.11 8.46 19.28
N GLN A 28 11.57 8.19 18.05
CA GLN A 28 10.96 8.74 16.84
C GLN A 28 9.47 8.38 16.76
N SER A 29 9.14 7.11 17.03
CA SER A 29 7.76 6.61 16.97
C SER A 29 6.84 7.21 18.02
N TYR A 30 7.38 7.59 19.18
CA TYR A 30 6.62 8.20 20.26
C TYR A 30 6.26 9.67 19.99
N PHE A 31 7.14 10.43 19.32
CA PHE A 31 6.92 11.85 19.03
C PHE A 31 6.28 12.13 17.66
N MET A 32 6.06 11.10 16.84
CA MET A 32 5.56 11.27 15.48
C MET A 32 4.09 10.85 15.37
N ASP A 33 3.23 11.73 14.85
CA ASP A 33 1.84 11.40 14.54
C ASP A 33 1.74 10.30 13.45
N LEU A 34 0.59 9.62 13.37
CA LEU A 34 0.32 8.67 12.29
C LEU A 34 0.12 9.39 10.95
N SER A 35 0.79 8.90 9.93
CA SER A 35 0.40 9.21 8.55
C SER A 35 -0.95 8.56 8.21
N GLY A 36 -1.58 8.99 7.11
CA GLY A 36 -2.92 8.56 6.72
C GLY A 36 -2.99 7.06 6.42
N GLU A 37 -1.95 6.56 5.75
CA GLU A 37 -1.77 5.14 5.48
C GLU A 37 -1.57 4.33 6.77
N GLU A 38 -0.80 4.84 7.75
CA GLU A 38 -0.63 4.16 9.03
C GLU A 38 -1.93 4.12 9.84
N ALA A 39 -2.68 5.22 9.88
CA ALA A 39 -3.98 5.26 10.53
C ALA A 39 -4.95 4.27 9.88
N TYR A 40 -4.89 4.10 8.55
CA TYR A 40 -5.69 3.13 7.82
C TYR A 40 -5.33 1.68 8.20
N TYR A 41 -4.04 1.37 8.34
CA TYR A 41 -3.59 0.06 8.86
C TYR A 41 -3.96 -0.18 10.32
N VAL A 42 -4.02 0.87 11.15
CA VAL A 42 -4.57 0.75 12.52
C VAL A 42 -6.05 0.35 12.48
N LEU A 43 -6.84 0.88 11.54
CA LEU A 43 -8.23 0.43 11.38
C LEU A 43 -8.33 -1.05 10.97
N PHE A 44 -7.39 -1.55 10.17
CA PHE A 44 -7.28 -2.98 9.88
C PHE A 44 -7.02 -3.77 11.17
N ALA A 45 -6.10 -3.31 12.01
CA ALA A 45 -5.79 -3.96 13.30
C ALA A 45 -7.00 -4.00 14.25
N ARG A 46 -7.85 -2.96 14.22
CA ARG A 46 -9.09 -2.89 15.01
C ARG A 46 -10.23 -3.74 14.44
N SER A 47 -10.13 -4.13 13.17
CA SER A 47 -11.05 -5.05 12.47
C SER A 47 -10.24 -6.24 11.93
N ILE A 48 -9.59 -6.96 12.84
CA ILE A 48 -8.60 -7.97 12.47
C ILE A 48 -9.22 -9.10 11.66
N ASP A 49 -8.62 -9.42 10.52
CA ASP A 49 -9.08 -10.49 9.64
C ASP A 49 -7.88 -11.14 8.91
N LEU A 50 -8.12 -12.25 8.20
CA LEU A 50 -7.11 -12.96 7.44
C LEU A 50 -6.70 -12.25 6.14
N GLY A 51 -7.37 -11.17 5.74
CA GLY A 51 -6.93 -10.32 4.66
C GLY A 51 -7.73 -9.03 4.54
N TYR A 52 -7.29 -8.16 3.63
CA TYR A 52 -7.93 -6.88 3.32
C TYR A 52 -7.94 -6.67 1.81
N LEU A 53 -8.71 -5.68 1.34
CA LEU A 53 -8.91 -5.40 -0.08
C LEU A 53 -7.58 -5.27 -0.83
N ASP A 54 -6.64 -4.50 -0.31
CA ASP A 54 -5.40 -4.16 -0.99
C ASP A 54 -4.14 -4.77 -0.34
N HIS A 55 -4.28 -5.46 0.80
CA HIS A 55 -3.15 -5.98 1.58
C HIS A 55 -3.42 -7.34 2.23
N PRO A 56 -2.39 -8.21 2.31
CA PRO A 56 -2.37 -9.37 3.20
C PRO A 56 -2.39 -8.99 4.70
N PRO A 57 -2.62 -9.95 5.63
CA PRO A 57 -2.99 -9.64 7.02
C PRO A 57 -1.84 -9.18 7.93
N MET A 58 -0.56 -9.42 7.57
CA MET A 58 0.54 -9.22 8.51
C MET A 58 0.67 -7.78 9.01
N VAL A 59 0.31 -6.79 8.19
CA VAL A 59 0.36 -5.38 8.62
C VAL A 59 -0.61 -5.12 9.75
N ALA A 60 -1.85 -5.63 9.64
CA ALA A 60 -2.87 -5.50 10.67
C ALA A 60 -2.51 -6.30 11.92
N PHE A 61 -2.05 -7.54 11.75
CA PHE A 61 -1.67 -8.41 12.86
C PHE A 61 -0.51 -7.84 13.68
N ALA A 62 0.53 -7.33 13.02
CA ALA A 62 1.68 -6.71 13.69
C ALA A 62 1.28 -5.43 14.44
N THR A 63 0.42 -4.60 13.85
CA THR A 63 -0.11 -3.39 14.50
C THR A 63 -0.99 -3.76 15.70
N TYR A 64 -1.89 -4.75 15.56
CA TYR A 64 -2.76 -5.23 16.64
C TYR A 64 -1.97 -5.70 17.86
N LEU A 65 -0.94 -6.54 17.67
CA LEU A 65 -0.10 -7.01 18.78
C LEU A 65 0.64 -5.87 19.50
N GLY A 66 0.96 -4.81 18.78
CA GLY A 66 1.57 -3.62 19.36
C GLY A 66 0.58 -2.78 20.16
N GLU A 67 -0.64 -2.59 19.64
CA GLU A 67 -1.73 -1.88 20.34
C GLU A 67 -2.19 -2.61 21.62
N LEU A 68 -2.00 -3.93 21.73
CA LEU A 68 -2.22 -4.68 22.98
C LEU A 68 -1.27 -4.24 24.11
N LEU A 69 -0.08 -3.74 23.77
CA LEU A 69 0.94 -3.32 24.74
C LEU A 69 0.83 -1.83 25.05
N PHE A 70 0.66 -0.99 24.03
CA PHE A 70 0.50 0.46 24.17
C PHE A 70 -0.59 0.97 23.23
N GLN A 71 -1.60 1.66 23.75
CA GLN A 71 -2.70 2.19 22.94
C GLN A 71 -2.38 3.59 22.41
N ASN A 72 -1.26 3.71 21.70
CA ASN A 72 -0.77 4.96 21.10
C ASN A 72 0.08 4.66 19.85
N GLU A 73 0.67 5.71 19.25
CA GLU A 73 1.45 5.62 18.02
C GLU A 73 2.68 4.71 18.16
N LEU A 74 3.29 4.69 19.34
CA LEU A 74 4.40 3.78 19.65
C LEU A 74 3.95 2.32 19.60
N GLY A 75 2.81 2.00 20.22
CA GLY A 75 2.26 0.66 20.17
C GLY A 75 1.97 0.21 18.75
N ALA A 76 1.28 1.05 17.97
CA ALA A 76 0.94 0.74 16.57
C ALA A 76 2.16 0.39 15.69
N ARG A 77 3.34 0.93 16.00
CA ARG A 77 4.61 0.72 15.27
C ARG A 77 5.58 -0.26 15.93
N LEU A 78 5.32 -0.70 17.17
CA LEU A 78 6.29 -1.43 18.00
C LEU A 78 6.84 -2.68 17.30
N LEU A 79 5.97 -3.53 16.76
CA LEU A 79 6.40 -4.77 16.11
C LEU A 79 7.21 -4.51 14.82
N PHE A 80 6.92 -3.42 14.11
CA PHE A 80 7.68 -2.99 12.93
C PHE A 80 9.10 -2.56 13.32
N ILE A 81 9.24 -1.81 14.42
CA ILE A 81 10.54 -1.43 14.98
C ILE A 81 11.36 -2.68 15.34
N LEU A 82 10.73 -3.65 16.03
CA LEU A 82 11.40 -4.89 16.41
C LEU A 82 11.81 -5.72 15.19
N MET A 83 10.92 -5.90 14.21
CA MET A 83 11.25 -6.61 12.96
C MET A 83 12.37 -5.91 12.18
N SER A 84 12.40 -4.58 12.17
CA SER A 84 13.48 -3.79 11.54
C SER A 84 14.82 -4.00 12.24
N SER A 85 14.83 -3.97 13.58
CA SER A 85 16.04 -4.28 14.37
C SER A 85 16.50 -5.73 14.19
N CYS A 86 15.59 -6.69 14.19
CA CYS A 86 15.90 -8.09 13.88
C CYS A 86 16.43 -8.26 12.44
N SER A 87 15.92 -7.48 11.49
CA SER A 87 16.41 -7.47 10.11
C SER A 87 17.87 -7.01 10.04
N LEU A 88 18.25 -5.95 10.77
CA LEU A 88 19.65 -5.53 10.87
C LEU A 88 20.54 -6.59 11.51
N TYR A 89 20.04 -7.32 12.52
CA TYR A 89 20.74 -8.46 13.09
C TYR A 89 21.00 -9.55 12.06
N LEU A 90 19.96 -10.00 11.35
CA LEU A 90 20.06 -11.04 10.33
C LEU A 90 20.96 -10.60 9.16
N MET A 91 20.86 -9.35 8.71
CA MET A 91 21.74 -8.81 7.68
C MET A 91 23.22 -8.87 8.11
N TYR A 92 23.54 -8.50 9.35
CA TYR A 92 24.93 -8.54 9.83
C TYR A 92 25.45 -9.98 9.98
N ASP A 93 24.58 -10.91 10.39
CA ASP A 93 24.90 -12.33 10.49
C ASP A 93 25.15 -12.97 9.11
N LEU A 94 24.30 -12.67 8.12
CA LEU A 94 24.41 -13.19 6.76
C LEU A 94 25.67 -12.73 6.01
N VAL A 95 26.26 -11.60 6.42
CA VAL A 95 27.56 -11.10 5.92
C VAL A 95 28.74 -11.48 6.84
N ASP A 96 28.56 -12.54 7.63
CA ASP A 96 29.54 -13.14 8.52
C ASP A 96 30.11 -12.18 9.58
N ARG A 97 29.35 -11.15 9.95
CA ARG A 97 29.70 -10.15 10.98
C ARG A 97 31.05 -9.47 10.77
N LYS A 98 31.55 -9.41 9.53
CA LYS A 98 32.82 -8.76 9.19
C LYS A 98 32.64 -7.25 9.14
N ASN A 99 33.66 -6.49 9.54
CA ASN A 99 33.75 -5.05 9.30
C ASN A 99 32.54 -4.21 9.78
N LEU A 100 32.29 -4.20 11.10
CA LEU A 100 31.16 -3.48 11.71
C LEU A 100 30.99 -2.04 11.22
N LYS A 101 32.09 -1.30 11.03
CA LYS A 101 32.04 0.10 10.58
C LYS A 101 31.42 0.23 9.19
N LEU A 102 31.79 -0.64 8.25
CA LEU A 102 31.16 -0.67 6.93
C LEU A 102 29.68 -1.02 7.05
N PHE A 103 29.32 -2.04 7.83
CA PHE A 103 27.93 -2.44 8.07
C PHE A 103 27.06 -1.29 8.56
N VAL A 104 27.50 -0.59 9.59
CA VAL A 104 26.77 0.56 10.17
C VAL A 104 26.54 1.63 9.11
N PHE A 105 27.59 2.13 8.45
CA PHE A 105 27.39 3.23 7.50
C PHE A 105 26.71 2.81 6.19
N LEU A 106 26.86 1.56 5.76
CA LEU A 106 26.12 1.06 4.61
C LEU A 106 24.62 0.95 4.93
N SER A 107 24.25 0.35 6.07
CA SER A 107 22.84 0.22 6.48
C SER A 107 22.18 1.58 6.75
N MET A 108 22.87 2.50 7.40
CA MET A 108 22.40 3.88 7.61
C MET A 108 22.39 4.73 6.32
N GLY A 109 22.98 4.25 5.23
CA GLY A 109 22.87 4.87 3.91
C GLY A 109 21.56 4.53 3.18
N LEU A 110 20.75 3.61 3.72
CA LEU A 110 19.55 3.09 3.07
C LEU A 110 18.30 3.76 3.60
N LEU A 111 17.56 4.47 2.74
CA LEU A 111 16.30 5.13 3.14
C LEU A 111 15.27 4.14 3.68
N ALA A 112 15.21 2.94 3.10
CA ALA A 112 14.30 1.89 3.56
C ALA A 112 14.60 1.44 5.01
N VAL A 113 15.87 1.42 5.43
CA VAL A 113 16.24 1.10 6.82
C VAL A 113 15.73 2.18 7.77
N HIS A 114 15.87 3.46 7.39
CA HIS A 114 15.31 4.56 8.18
C HIS A 114 13.77 4.51 8.23
N ALA A 115 13.09 4.45 7.09
CA ALA A 115 11.63 4.43 7.01
C ALA A 115 11.03 3.24 7.77
N GLY A 116 11.61 2.04 7.57
CA GLY A 116 11.19 0.83 8.27
C GLY A 116 11.51 0.83 9.77
N SER A 117 12.28 1.78 10.28
CA SER A 117 12.58 1.89 11.71
C SER A 117 11.52 2.66 12.49
N PHE A 118 10.53 3.30 11.85
CA PHE A 118 9.56 4.12 12.59
C PHE A 118 8.19 4.26 11.90
N LEU A 119 7.95 3.61 10.76
CA LEU A 119 6.67 3.64 10.06
C LEU A 119 6.02 2.26 10.01
N ILE A 120 4.69 2.22 10.04
CA ILE A 120 3.92 1.03 9.66
C ILE A 120 3.99 0.89 8.14
N LYS A 121 4.75 -0.10 7.66
CA LYS A 121 4.89 -0.40 6.24
C LYS A 121 4.86 -1.90 6.02
N THR A 122 4.11 -2.34 5.01
CA THR A 122 4.03 -3.75 4.60
C THR A 122 5.38 -4.32 4.14
N ASP A 123 6.30 -3.46 3.71
CA ASP A 123 7.67 -3.80 3.34
C ASP A 123 8.51 -4.27 4.54
N VAL A 124 8.25 -3.80 5.76
CA VAL A 124 9.05 -4.18 6.95
C VAL A 124 8.93 -5.68 7.26
N PRO A 125 7.73 -6.26 7.45
CA PRO A 125 7.62 -7.70 7.63
C PRO A 125 8.05 -8.46 6.37
N LEU A 126 7.80 -7.95 5.16
CA LEU A 126 8.27 -8.59 3.93
C LEU A 126 9.80 -8.76 3.90
N LEU A 127 10.56 -7.70 4.17
CA LEU A 127 12.03 -7.73 4.15
C LEU A 127 12.59 -8.56 5.32
N PHE A 128 11.93 -8.56 6.47
CA PHE A 128 12.28 -9.47 7.56
C PHE A 128 12.10 -10.94 7.15
N GLY A 129 10.96 -11.27 6.52
CA GLY A 129 10.69 -12.59 5.96
C GLY A 129 11.68 -12.99 4.86
N GLU A 130 12.09 -12.04 4.02
CA GLU A 130 13.12 -12.24 2.99
C GLU A 130 14.49 -12.61 3.60
N LEU A 131 14.88 -11.96 4.69
CA LEU A 131 16.11 -12.28 5.40
C LEU A 131 16.04 -13.65 6.08
N LEU A 132 14.90 -14.01 6.69
CA LEU A 132 14.66 -15.35 7.21
C LEU A 132 14.72 -16.41 6.09
N PHE A 133 14.15 -16.10 4.92
CA PHE A 133 14.19 -16.94 3.74
C PHE A 133 15.64 -17.20 3.30
N PHE A 134 16.44 -16.14 3.09
CA PHE A 134 17.83 -16.31 2.66
C PHE A 134 18.71 -16.96 3.73
N TYR A 135 18.46 -16.70 5.01
CA TYR A 135 19.11 -17.43 6.10
C TYR A 135 18.82 -18.93 6.04
N CYS A 136 17.54 -19.31 5.98
CA CYS A 136 17.18 -20.72 5.90
C CYS A 136 17.65 -21.35 4.58
N TYR A 137 17.63 -20.60 3.47
CA TYR A 137 18.07 -21.08 2.16
C TYR A 137 19.57 -21.34 2.12
N LYS A 138 20.40 -20.43 2.66
CA LYS A 138 21.86 -20.61 2.77
C LYS A 138 22.21 -21.92 3.47
N HIS A 139 21.56 -22.19 4.60
CA HIS A 139 21.78 -23.44 5.34
C HIS A 139 21.12 -24.67 4.73
N PHE A 140 19.98 -24.51 4.06
CA PHE A 140 19.31 -25.58 3.33
C PHE A 140 20.20 -26.09 2.18
N LEU A 141 20.88 -25.20 1.46
CA LEU A 141 21.79 -25.57 0.39
C LEU A 141 23.01 -26.38 0.86
N ASP A 142 23.49 -26.11 2.06
CA ASP A 142 24.60 -26.85 2.68
C ASP A 142 24.12 -28.21 3.22
N LYS A 143 23.10 -28.19 4.09
CA LYS A 143 22.55 -29.39 4.71
C LYS A 143 21.02 -29.35 4.80
N PRO A 144 20.31 -29.91 3.80
CA PRO A 144 18.86 -30.02 3.85
C PRO A 144 18.43 -30.79 5.11
N SER A 145 17.60 -30.17 5.94
CA SER A 145 17.07 -30.77 7.16
C SER A 145 15.63 -30.34 7.38
N LEU A 146 14.88 -31.07 8.23
CA LEU A 146 13.50 -30.70 8.56
C LEU A 146 13.42 -29.29 9.15
N LYS A 147 14.39 -28.90 9.99
CA LYS A 147 14.50 -27.54 10.56
C LYS A 147 14.50 -26.47 9.47
N TYR A 148 15.34 -26.62 8.44
CA TYR A 148 15.41 -25.64 7.36
C TYR A 148 14.25 -25.76 6.37
N CYS A 149 13.62 -26.94 6.24
CA CYS A 149 12.38 -27.06 5.48
C CYS A 149 11.24 -26.27 6.13
N VAL A 150 11.06 -26.43 7.45
CA VAL A 150 10.06 -25.68 8.23
C VAL A 150 10.38 -24.19 8.22
N GLY A 151 11.65 -23.82 8.43
CA GLY A 151 12.09 -22.42 8.38
C GLY A 151 11.85 -21.75 7.02
N LEU A 152 12.14 -22.44 5.91
CA LEU A 152 11.81 -21.95 4.57
C LEU A 152 10.30 -21.84 4.36
N ALA A 153 9.53 -22.85 4.75
CA ALA A 153 8.08 -22.83 4.59
C ALA A 153 7.45 -21.66 5.34
N PHE A 154 7.87 -21.45 6.59
CA PHE A 154 7.46 -20.31 7.41
C PHE A 154 7.86 -18.98 6.77
N ALA A 155 9.12 -18.82 6.33
CA ALA A 155 9.58 -17.57 5.72
C ALA A 155 8.82 -17.23 4.42
N ILE A 156 8.52 -18.24 3.58
CA ILE A 156 7.73 -18.06 2.36
C ILE A 156 6.30 -17.61 2.70
N SER A 157 5.62 -18.32 3.60
CA SER A 157 4.27 -17.96 4.02
C SER A 157 4.24 -16.58 4.70
N PHE A 158 5.24 -16.26 5.53
CA PHE A 158 5.38 -14.95 6.16
C PHE A 158 5.50 -13.82 5.12
N MET A 159 6.33 -14.00 4.09
CA MET A 159 6.44 -13.02 3.00
C MET A 159 5.12 -12.86 2.25
N PHE A 160 4.43 -13.96 1.90
CA PHE A 160 3.16 -13.91 1.16
C PHE A 160 2.04 -13.25 1.97
N LEU A 161 1.99 -13.53 3.28
CA LEU A 161 1.07 -12.89 4.22
C LEU A 161 1.45 -11.44 4.57
N SER A 162 2.62 -10.96 4.13
CA SER A 162 3.06 -9.58 4.28
C SER A 162 2.79 -8.73 3.06
N LYS A 163 3.16 -9.24 1.88
CA LYS A 163 3.01 -8.54 0.60
C LYS A 163 3.17 -9.51 -0.57
N TYR A 164 2.33 -9.35 -1.59
CA TYR A 164 2.33 -10.21 -2.78
C TYR A 164 3.67 -10.24 -3.54
N HIS A 165 4.50 -9.21 -3.41
CA HIS A 165 5.83 -9.15 -4.02
C HIS A 165 6.78 -10.26 -3.56
N GLY A 166 6.53 -10.90 -2.40
CA GLY A 166 7.28 -12.06 -1.94
C GLY A 166 7.34 -13.22 -2.94
N VAL A 167 6.33 -13.36 -3.81
CA VAL A 167 6.33 -14.35 -4.90
C VAL A 167 7.54 -14.19 -5.83
N LEU A 168 7.97 -12.95 -6.11
CA LEU A 168 9.11 -12.70 -7.00
C LEU A 168 10.41 -13.23 -6.40
N ILE A 169 10.60 -13.12 -5.08
CA ILE A 169 11.78 -13.61 -4.37
C ILE A 169 11.88 -15.14 -4.52
N VAL A 170 10.78 -15.84 -4.28
CA VAL A 170 10.71 -17.31 -4.41
C VAL A 170 10.92 -17.72 -5.86
N PHE A 171 10.21 -17.09 -6.79
CA PHE A 171 10.28 -17.40 -8.21
C PHE A 171 11.71 -17.27 -8.76
N PHE A 172 12.37 -16.12 -8.55
CA PHE A 172 13.73 -15.92 -9.06
C PHE A 172 14.78 -16.78 -8.34
N THR A 173 14.54 -17.15 -7.07
CA THR A 173 15.39 -18.13 -6.37
C THR A 173 15.30 -19.51 -7.02
N LEU A 174 14.10 -19.99 -7.36
CA LEU A 174 13.89 -21.25 -8.06
C LEU A 174 14.52 -21.24 -9.45
N LEU A 175 14.41 -20.13 -10.20
CA LEU A 175 15.07 -19.96 -11.49
C LEU A 175 16.60 -20.04 -11.40
N SER A 176 17.21 -19.63 -10.29
CA SER A 176 18.66 -19.74 -10.11
C SER A 176 19.14 -21.19 -9.93
N ASN A 177 18.26 -22.05 -9.41
CA ASN A 177 18.55 -23.43 -9.04
C ASN A 177 17.38 -24.39 -9.40
N PRO A 178 17.14 -24.67 -10.70
CA PRO A 178 16.07 -25.59 -11.12
C PRO A 178 16.25 -27.03 -10.62
N ARG A 179 17.44 -27.41 -10.16
CA ARG A 179 17.69 -28.74 -9.58
C ARG A 179 16.88 -28.99 -8.30
N LEU A 180 16.34 -27.95 -7.65
CA LEU A 180 15.48 -28.11 -6.47
C LEU A 180 14.22 -28.96 -6.77
N PHE A 181 13.68 -28.88 -7.99
CA PHE A 181 12.48 -29.63 -8.37
C PHE A 181 12.68 -31.15 -8.35
N THR A 182 13.91 -31.66 -8.36
CA THR A 182 14.18 -33.11 -8.26
C THR A 182 14.47 -33.57 -6.83
N GLN A 183 14.48 -32.66 -5.85
CA GLN A 183 14.90 -32.95 -4.48
C GLN A 183 13.70 -33.18 -3.56
N LYS A 184 13.67 -34.30 -2.83
CA LYS A 184 12.59 -34.60 -1.86
C LYS A 184 12.36 -33.47 -0.82
N PRO A 185 13.38 -32.79 -0.27
CA PRO A 185 13.18 -31.69 0.67
C PRO A 185 12.40 -30.50 0.08
N PHE A 186 12.50 -30.23 -1.22
CA PHE A 186 11.72 -29.17 -1.89
C PHE A 186 10.21 -29.39 -1.73
N TYR A 187 9.75 -30.62 -1.97
CA TYR A 187 8.33 -30.96 -1.82
C TYR A 187 7.83 -30.87 -0.37
N LYS A 188 8.72 -31.04 0.63
CA LYS A 188 8.37 -30.80 2.04
C LYS A 188 8.14 -29.32 2.31
N VAL A 189 9.00 -28.44 1.78
CA VAL A 189 8.82 -26.99 1.87
C VAL A 189 7.50 -26.60 1.20
N LEU A 190 7.26 -27.08 -0.02
CA LEU A 190 6.03 -26.81 -0.77
C LEU A 190 4.78 -27.23 0.01
N PHE A 191 4.74 -28.47 0.51
CA PHE A 191 3.61 -28.98 1.28
C PHE A 191 3.33 -28.14 2.53
N LEU A 192 4.38 -27.81 3.30
CA LEU A 192 4.24 -27.00 4.51
C LEU A 192 3.81 -25.56 4.21
N THR A 193 4.33 -24.94 3.14
CA THR A 193 3.89 -23.62 2.70
C THR A 193 2.42 -23.63 2.29
N VAL A 194 1.98 -24.61 1.52
CA VAL A 194 0.56 -24.75 1.14
C VAL A 194 -0.31 -24.87 2.39
N LEU A 195 0.07 -25.73 3.34
CA LEU A 195 -0.65 -25.91 4.60
C LEU A 195 -0.78 -24.60 5.40
N LEU A 196 0.30 -23.82 5.50
CA LEU A 196 0.29 -22.52 6.19
C LEU A 196 -0.53 -21.45 5.45
N MET A 197 -0.65 -21.55 4.12
CA MET A 197 -1.43 -20.61 3.31
C MET A 197 -2.91 -21.01 3.18
N LEU A 198 -3.32 -22.21 3.61
CA LEU A 198 -4.71 -22.67 3.50
C LEU A 198 -5.72 -21.72 4.17
N PRO A 199 -5.51 -21.21 5.41
CA PRO A 199 -6.48 -20.30 6.03
C PRO A 199 -6.69 -19.03 5.20
N TYR A 200 -5.60 -18.46 4.67
CA TYR A 200 -5.67 -17.27 3.82
C TYR A 200 -6.36 -17.55 2.47
N ALA A 201 -6.06 -18.69 1.85
CA ALA A 201 -6.70 -19.09 0.60
C ALA A 201 -8.21 -19.32 0.78
N PHE A 202 -8.62 -19.91 1.92
CA PHE A 202 -10.02 -20.10 2.25
C PHE A 202 -10.73 -18.76 2.51
N TRP A 203 -10.08 -17.83 3.21
CA TRP A 203 -10.60 -16.48 3.39
C TRP A 203 -10.78 -15.75 2.06
N GLN A 204 -9.82 -15.84 1.13
CA GLN A 204 -9.95 -15.26 -0.21
C GLN A 204 -11.15 -15.84 -0.97
N TYR A 205 -11.37 -17.15 -0.85
CA TYR A 205 -12.54 -17.81 -1.45
C TYR A 205 -13.87 -17.31 -0.86
N GLN A 206 -13.94 -17.13 0.46
CA GLN A 206 -15.15 -16.61 1.13
C GLN A 206 -15.46 -15.14 0.79
N ASN A 207 -14.44 -14.37 0.41
CA ASN A 207 -14.54 -12.95 0.08
C ASN A 207 -14.47 -12.71 -1.44
N ASP A 208 -14.94 -13.67 -2.25
CA ASP A 208 -15.05 -13.57 -3.71
C ASP A 208 -13.76 -13.13 -4.42
N TRP A 209 -12.61 -13.51 -3.85
CA TRP A 209 -11.28 -13.14 -4.35
C TRP A 209 -11.06 -11.62 -4.46
N MET A 210 -11.68 -10.83 -3.58
CA MET A 210 -11.71 -9.37 -3.68
C MET A 210 -10.32 -8.74 -3.85
N SER A 211 -9.30 -9.22 -3.14
CA SER A 211 -7.95 -8.64 -3.25
C SER A 211 -7.25 -8.98 -4.57
N LEU A 212 -7.53 -10.17 -5.12
CA LEU A 212 -6.99 -10.55 -6.43
C LEU A 212 -7.63 -9.73 -7.54
N LYS A 213 -8.96 -9.56 -7.50
CA LYS A 213 -9.70 -8.68 -8.43
C LYS A 213 -9.14 -7.26 -8.37
N PHE A 214 -9.01 -6.69 -7.17
CA PHE A 214 -8.45 -5.36 -6.97
C PHE A 214 -7.06 -5.17 -7.60
N HIS A 215 -6.18 -6.18 -7.51
CA HIS A 215 -4.84 -6.10 -8.09
C HIS A 215 -4.74 -6.42 -9.59
N LEU A 216 -5.68 -7.21 -10.14
CA LEU A 216 -5.63 -7.68 -11.52
C LEU A 216 -6.51 -6.88 -12.49
N SER A 217 -7.74 -6.51 -12.10
CA SER A 217 -8.75 -5.93 -13.00
C SER A 217 -9.01 -4.44 -12.78
N ASP A 218 -8.97 -3.94 -11.54
CA ASP A 218 -9.46 -2.58 -11.21
C ASP A 218 -8.42 -1.44 -11.30
N ARG A 219 -7.24 -1.68 -11.89
CA ARG A 219 -6.21 -0.64 -11.97
C ARG A 219 -6.52 0.40 -13.05
N SER A 220 -6.74 1.63 -12.62
CA SER A 220 -7.09 2.80 -13.45
C SER A 220 -6.02 3.23 -14.47
N ASP A 221 -4.78 2.73 -14.36
CA ASP A 221 -3.60 3.32 -15.01
C ASP A 221 -2.91 2.43 -16.07
N ILE A 222 -3.64 1.50 -16.68
CA ILE A 222 -3.08 0.61 -17.73
C ILE A 222 -2.97 1.40 -19.05
N SER A 223 -1.94 2.22 -19.18
CA SER A 223 -1.58 2.93 -20.41
C SER A 223 -0.07 3.18 -20.46
N PHE A 224 0.51 2.99 -21.64
CA PHE A 224 1.93 3.28 -21.83
C PHE A 224 2.20 4.78 -21.69
N LYS A 225 3.11 5.13 -20.78
CA LYS A 225 3.61 6.50 -20.59
C LYS A 225 5.13 6.43 -20.41
N TRP A 226 5.88 7.16 -21.22
CA TRP A 226 7.35 7.26 -21.07
C TRP A 226 7.78 7.76 -19.68
N SER A 227 6.96 8.62 -19.06
CA SER A 227 7.18 9.09 -17.69
C SER A 227 7.21 7.95 -16.66
N ASN A 228 6.47 6.85 -16.88
CA ASN A 228 6.50 5.69 -15.99
C ASN A 228 7.85 4.97 -16.08
N VAL A 229 8.35 4.75 -17.30
CA VAL A 229 9.63 4.07 -17.55
C VAL A 229 10.81 4.90 -17.03
N LEU A 230 10.85 6.19 -17.36
CA LEU A 230 11.89 7.10 -16.87
C LEU A 230 11.80 7.27 -15.35
N GLY A 231 10.59 7.43 -14.81
CA GLY A 231 10.35 7.51 -13.37
C GLY A 231 10.82 6.26 -12.63
N TYR A 232 10.62 5.08 -13.23
CA TYR A 232 11.18 3.83 -12.72
C TYR A 232 12.72 3.86 -12.68
N LEU A 233 13.38 4.17 -13.81
CA LEU A 233 14.85 4.16 -13.89
C LEU A 233 15.50 5.14 -12.91
N PHE A 234 15.00 6.38 -12.85
CA PHE A 234 15.58 7.43 -12.01
C PHE A 234 15.23 7.27 -10.52
N SER A 235 14.21 6.50 -10.17
CA SER A 235 13.87 6.23 -8.76
C SER A 235 14.69 5.11 -8.13
N GLN A 236 15.32 4.21 -8.90
CA GLN A 236 16.04 3.06 -8.32
C GLN A 236 17.19 3.46 -7.38
N PRO A 237 18.05 4.45 -7.70
CA PRO A 237 19.06 4.91 -6.74
C PRO A 237 18.44 5.41 -5.43
N LEU A 238 17.32 6.16 -5.51
CA LEU A 238 16.62 6.67 -4.33
C LEU A 238 16.09 5.53 -3.44
N VAL A 239 15.50 4.50 -4.04
CA VAL A 239 14.92 3.35 -3.33
C VAL A 239 16.00 2.47 -2.70
N LEU A 240 17.07 2.18 -3.45
CA LEU A 240 18.10 1.21 -3.06
C LEU A 240 19.25 1.82 -2.25
N GLY A 241 19.16 3.11 -1.91
CA GLY A 241 20.21 3.85 -1.20
C GLY A 241 20.77 4.98 -2.07
N PRO A 242 20.33 6.25 -1.89
CA PRO A 242 20.56 7.34 -2.85
C PRO A 242 22.01 7.49 -3.28
N LEU A 243 22.93 7.40 -2.31
CA LEU A 243 24.36 7.50 -2.54
C LEU A 243 25.05 6.14 -2.47
N VAL A 244 24.69 5.30 -1.50
CA VAL A 244 25.38 4.02 -1.26
C VAL A 244 25.07 2.95 -2.29
N SER A 245 23.97 3.06 -3.05
CA SER A 245 23.66 2.13 -4.14
C SER A 245 24.74 2.12 -5.24
N ILE A 246 25.40 3.25 -5.49
CA ILE A 246 26.46 3.36 -6.50
C ILE A 246 27.63 2.40 -6.21
N PRO A 247 28.33 2.48 -5.05
CA PRO A 247 29.38 1.52 -4.74
C PRO A 247 28.85 0.09 -4.59
N MET A 248 27.59 -0.12 -4.16
CA MET A 248 26.99 -1.45 -4.11
C MET A 248 26.86 -2.09 -5.51
N PHE A 249 26.34 -1.37 -6.50
CA PHE A 249 26.24 -1.86 -7.88
C PHE A 249 27.62 -2.10 -8.51
N ILE A 250 28.59 -1.22 -8.25
CA ILE A 250 29.99 -1.45 -8.68
C ILE A 250 30.53 -2.74 -8.08
N ALA A 251 30.30 -2.97 -6.78
CA ALA A 251 30.74 -4.18 -6.10
C ALA A 251 30.09 -5.44 -6.67
N VAL A 252 28.77 -5.44 -6.90
CA VAL A 252 28.07 -6.56 -7.53
C VAL A 252 28.60 -6.84 -8.95
N GLY A 253 28.85 -5.80 -9.75
CA GLY A 253 29.37 -5.94 -11.11
C GLY A 253 30.81 -6.48 -11.17
N LYS A 254 31.61 -6.26 -10.12
CA LYS A 254 32.99 -6.76 -10.01
C LYS A 254 33.09 -8.15 -9.38
N ARG A 255 32.02 -8.64 -8.76
CA ARG A 255 31.98 -9.93 -8.10
C ARG A 255 31.99 -11.08 -9.11
N LYS A 256 32.94 -12.01 -8.97
CA LYS A 256 33.10 -13.21 -9.82
C LYS A 256 33.09 -14.47 -8.95
N GLY A 257 32.83 -15.62 -9.55
CA GLY A 257 32.87 -16.91 -8.86
C GLY A 257 31.78 -17.10 -7.81
N LEU A 258 30.56 -16.64 -8.12
CA LEU A 258 29.43 -16.73 -7.19
C LEU A 258 29.07 -18.18 -6.90
N ASP A 259 28.92 -18.51 -5.62
CA ASP A 259 28.35 -19.80 -5.21
C ASP A 259 26.85 -19.89 -5.53
N LEU A 260 26.22 -21.02 -5.21
CA LEU A 260 24.80 -21.24 -5.53
C LEU A 260 23.85 -20.31 -4.76
N TYR A 261 24.21 -19.92 -3.53
CA TYR A 261 23.44 -18.99 -2.71
C TYR A 261 23.56 -17.56 -3.25
N GLU A 262 24.77 -17.13 -3.60
CA GLU A 262 25.01 -15.82 -4.20
C GLU A 262 24.41 -15.71 -5.60
N LYS A 263 24.39 -16.81 -6.35
CA LYS A 263 23.68 -16.89 -7.62
C LYS A 263 22.18 -16.63 -7.42
N SER A 264 21.55 -17.18 -6.38
CA SER A 264 20.13 -16.89 -6.12
C SER A 264 19.88 -15.43 -5.77
N LEU A 265 20.72 -14.83 -4.91
CA LEU A 265 20.64 -13.40 -4.61
C LEU A 265 20.73 -12.57 -5.91
N LYS A 266 21.62 -12.94 -6.84
CA LYS A 266 21.80 -12.20 -8.09
C LYS A 266 20.59 -12.36 -9.01
N TYR A 267 20.00 -13.54 -9.06
CA TYR A 267 18.78 -13.79 -9.83
C TYR A 267 17.60 -13.00 -9.27
N VAL A 268 17.44 -12.93 -7.95
CA VAL A 268 16.39 -12.10 -7.32
C VAL A 268 16.63 -10.62 -7.61
N LEU A 269 17.85 -10.11 -7.40
CA LEU A 269 18.20 -8.72 -7.68
C LEU A 269 17.89 -8.32 -9.13
N ILE A 270 18.43 -9.05 -10.11
CA ILE A 270 18.26 -8.73 -11.53
C ILE A 270 16.84 -9.02 -11.98
N GLY A 271 16.26 -10.15 -11.55
CA GLY A 271 14.91 -10.56 -11.91
C GLY A 271 13.86 -9.55 -11.47
N VAL A 272 13.92 -9.08 -10.22
CA VAL A 272 13.00 -8.04 -9.70
C VAL A 272 13.16 -6.75 -10.49
N LEU A 273 14.39 -6.29 -10.71
CA LEU A 273 14.64 -5.03 -11.44
C LEU A 273 14.19 -5.11 -12.90
N VAL A 274 14.36 -6.26 -13.57
CA VAL A 274 13.90 -6.46 -14.93
C VAL A 274 12.37 -6.60 -14.98
N PHE A 275 11.77 -7.34 -14.05
CA PHE A 275 10.33 -7.51 -13.96
C PHE A 275 9.61 -6.16 -13.87
N PHE A 276 10.02 -5.30 -12.91
CA PHE A 276 9.39 -3.98 -12.77
C PHE A 276 9.75 -3.02 -13.88
N PHE A 277 10.94 -3.15 -14.50
CA PHE A 277 11.26 -2.40 -15.71
C PHE A 277 10.27 -2.73 -16.82
N LEU A 278 9.98 -4.01 -17.08
CA LEU A 278 9.00 -4.44 -18.09
C LEU A 278 7.59 -3.97 -17.72
N GLN A 279 7.20 -4.04 -16.45
CA GLN A 279 5.89 -3.56 -16.00
C GLN A 279 5.72 -2.04 -16.11
N SER A 280 6.82 -1.26 -16.03
CA SER A 280 6.78 0.20 -16.15
C SER A 280 6.29 0.69 -17.52
N PHE A 281 6.33 -0.16 -18.55
CA PHE A 281 5.73 0.11 -19.86
C PHE A 281 4.19 0.04 -19.85
N ARG A 282 3.58 -0.47 -18.78
CA ARG A 282 2.12 -0.65 -18.70
C ARG A 282 1.50 0.16 -17.58
N VAL A 283 2.19 0.24 -16.44
CA VAL A 283 1.66 0.83 -15.21
C VAL A 283 2.74 1.65 -14.51
N PHE A 284 2.32 2.64 -13.74
CA PHE A 284 3.20 3.35 -12.84
C PHE A 284 3.71 2.39 -11.75
N ILE A 285 5.02 2.38 -11.50
CA ILE A 285 5.65 1.55 -10.47
C ILE A 285 5.88 2.40 -9.23
N HIS A 286 5.20 2.07 -8.14
CA HIS A 286 5.46 2.74 -6.88
C HIS A 286 6.88 2.40 -6.41
N LYS A 287 7.62 3.44 -5.99
CA LYS A 287 9.03 3.38 -5.61
C LYS A 287 9.35 2.22 -4.66
N HIS A 288 8.49 1.99 -3.68
CA HIS A 288 8.70 0.99 -2.66
C HIS A 288 8.48 -0.46 -3.14
N TRP A 289 7.90 -0.70 -4.32
CA TRP A 289 7.72 -2.07 -4.85
C TRP A 289 9.03 -2.78 -5.17
N THR A 290 10.09 -2.04 -5.51
CA THR A 290 11.43 -2.62 -5.75
C THR A 290 12.26 -2.77 -4.47
N SER A 291 11.70 -2.51 -3.29
CA SER A 291 12.40 -2.63 -2.00
C SER A 291 13.00 -4.02 -1.76
N ILE A 292 12.35 -5.09 -2.27
CA ILE A 292 12.85 -6.47 -2.19
C ILE A 292 14.16 -6.71 -2.96
N ALA A 293 14.59 -5.78 -3.82
CA ALA A 293 15.92 -5.86 -4.44
C ALA A 293 17.04 -5.38 -3.49
N LEU A 294 16.69 -4.72 -2.38
CA LEU A 294 17.64 -4.14 -1.45
C LEU A 294 18.44 -5.20 -0.69
N VAL A 295 17.77 -6.23 -0.14
CA VAL A 295 18.41 -7.32 0.60
C VAL A 295 19.46 -8.04 -0.27
N PRO A 296 19.14 -8.54 -1.48
CA PRO A 296 20.15 -9.18 -2.31
C PRO A 296 21.25 -8.22 -2.77
N LEU A 297 20.94 -6.94 -3.06
CA LEU A 297 21.97 -5.95 -3.38
C LEU A 297 22.95 -5.76 -2.21
N PHE A 298 22.44 -5.65 -0.98
CA PHE A 298 23.27 -5.51 0.23
C PHE A 298 24.14 -6.74 0.44
N LEU A 299 23.52 -7.94 0.51
CA LEU A 299 24.23 -9.19 0.80
C LEU A 299 25.27 -9.54 -0.27
N LEU A 300 25.01 -9.23 -1.54
CA LEU A 300 25.96 -9.47 -2.63
C LEU A 300 27.11 -8.46 -2.66
N SER A 301 26.83 -7.18 -2.41
CA SER A 301 27.86 -6.14 -2.50
C SER A 301 28.81 -6.16 -1.31
N TYR A 302 28.31 -6.51 -0.13
CA TYR A 302 29.01 -6.36 1.13
C TYR A 302 30.41 -7.01 1.17
N PRO A 303 30.60 -8.29 0.77
CA PRO A 303 31.90 -8.94 0.89
C PRO A 303 32.98 -8.25 0.05
N TYR A 304 32.64 -7.84 -1.18
CA TYR A 304 33.58 -7.13 -2.05
C TYR A 304 33.87 -5.71 -1.54
N LEU A 305 32.87 -5.01 -1.00
CA LEU A 305 33.07 -3.71 -0.36
C LEU A 305 33.97 -3.80 0.88
N ALA A 306 33.88 -4.89 1.63
CA ALA A 306 34.69 -5.11 2.83
C ALA A 306 36.17 -5.38 2.51
N GLU A 307 36.47 -5.95 1.34
CA GLU A 307 37.84 -6.28 0.90
C GLU A 307 38.53 -5.15 0.14
N LYS A 308 37.77 -4.27 -0.54
CA LYS A 308 38.32 -3.20 -1.38
C LYS A 308 38.34 -1.86 -0.66
N GLU A 309 39.50 -1.52 -0.09
CA GLU A 309 39.70 -0.33 0.75
C GLU A 309 39.13 0.97 0.15
N LYS A 310 39.38 1.25 -1.13
CA LYS A 310 38.86 2.48 -1.79
C LYS A 310 37.33 2.51 -1.76
N LEU A 311 36.67 1.42 -2.19
CA LEU A 311 35.21 1.35 -2.20
C LEU A 311 34.63 1.30 -0.79
N GLN A 312 35.31 0.64 0.16
CA GLN A 312 34.94 0.65 1.57
C GLN A 312 34.89 2.08 2.12
N LYS A 313 35.97 2.85 1.95
CA LYS A 313 36.08 4.24 2.40
C LYS A 313 35.04 5.13 1.75
N THR A 314 34.84 5.00 0.43
CA THR A 314 33.79 5.73 -0.31
C THR A 314 32.40 5.40 0.22
N THR A 315 32.08 4.11 0.42
CA THR A 315 30.77 3.69 0.94
C THR A 315 30.51 4.26 2.33
N ILE A 316 31.50 4.20 3.22
CA ILE A 316 31.42 4.79 4.56
C ILE A 316 31.18 6.31 4.49
N LEU A 317 31.89 7.02 3.61
CA LEU A 317 31.71 8.46 3.42
C LEU A 317 30.29 8.78 2.93
N LEU A 318 29.81 8.08 1.90
CA LEU A 318 28.47 8.29 1.35
C LEU A 318 27.38 7.96 2.37
N GLY A 319 27.55 6.87 3.13
CA GLY A 319 26.65 6.51 4.24
C GLY A 319 26.59 7.59 5.33
N LYS A 320 27.74 8.20 5.69
CA LYS A 320 27.77 9.35 6.61
C LYS A 320 27.03 10.56 6.05
N ILE A 321 27.26 10.89 4.78
CA ILE A 321 26.57 12.02 4.13
C ILE A 321 25.06 11.80 4.16
N THR A 322 24.59 10.61 3.79
CA THR A 322 23.16 10.27 3.85
C THR A 322 22.62 10.36 5.28
N LEU A 323 23.31 9.78 6.26
CA LEU A 323 22.89 9.83 7.67
C LEU A 323 22.78 11.28 8.17
N ILE A 324 23.78 12.12 7.90
CA ILE A 324 23.77 13.54 8.28
C ILE A 324 22.61 14.28 7.61
N ALA A 325 22.36 14.02 6.33
CA ALA A 325 21.26 14.63 5.59
C ALA A 325 19.87 14.20 6.10
N LEU A 326 19.74 12.98 6.64
CA LEU A 326 18.47 12.46 7.15
C LEU A 326 18.15 12.89 8.59
N ILE A 327 19.12 13.31 9.39
CA ILE A 327 18.86 13.77 10.77
C ILE A 327 17.84 14.93 10.80
N PRO A 328 17.99 16.03 10.03
CA PRO A 328 16.99 17.09 9.98
C PRO A 328 15.61 16.61 9.52
N VAL A 329 15.55 15.68 8.57
CA VAL A 329 14.29 15.11 8.08
C VAL A 329 13.57 14.33 9.18
N ARG A 330 14.31 13.50 9.94
CA ARG A 330 13.76 12.75 11.07
C ARG A 330 13.30 13.66 12.20
N LEU A 331 14.08 14.68 12.52
CA LEU A 331 13.70 15.70 13.51
C LEU A 331 12.45 16.44 13.07
N TYR A 332 12.33 16.80 11.79
CA TYR A 332 11.12 17.42 11.27
C TYR A 332 9.92 16.49 11.33
N PHE A 333 10.05 15.19 11.07
CA PHE A 333 8.93 14.25 11.24
C PHE A 333 8.49 14.08 12.70
N ALA A 334 9.39 14.21 13.66
CA ALA A 334 9.04 14.14 15.09
C ALA A 334 8.53 15.48 15.65
N PHE A 335 8.99 16.60 15.11
CA PHE A 335 8.76 17.92 15.70
C PHE A 335 8.44 18.96 14.63
N ASP A 336 7.39 19.74 14.85
CA ASP A 336 6.99 20.85 14.00
C ASP A 336 7.93 22.06 14.15
N ILE A 337 9.14 21.93 13.58
CA ILE A 337 10.21 22.93 13.67
C ILE A 337 10.28 23.88 12.46
N LEU A 338 9.56 23.58 11.36
CA LEU A 338 9.61 24.38 10.14
C LEU A 338 8.55 25.49 10.12
N PRO A 339 8.93 26.74 9.77
CA PRO A 339 7.99 27.84 9.61
C PRO A 339 6.90 27.54 8.57
N LYS A 340 5.69 28.07 8.79
CA LYS A 340 4.49 27.83 7.96
C LYS A 340 4.72 28.03 6.46
N GLN A 341 5.54 29.01 6.07
CA GLN A 341 5.85 29.33 4.67
C GLN A 341 6.57 28.22 3.89
N PHE A 342 7.27 27.30 4.57
CA PHE A 342 8.01 26.21 3.93
C PHE A 342 7.20 24.91 3.79
N VAL A 343 6.02 24.83 4.40
CA VAL A 343 5.24 23.57 4.56
C VAL A 343 3.97 23.55 3.70
N TYR A 344 3.59 24.69 3.11
CA TYR A 344 2.29 24.86 2.44
C TYR A 344 2.05 23.93 1.23
N SER A 345 3.11 23.36 0.63
CA SER A 345 3.03 22.51 -0.56
C SER A 345 3.02 21.00 -0.27
N SER A 346 3.49 20.56 0.90
CA SER A 346 3.65 19.12 1.24
C SER A 346 2.49 18.53 2.05
N GLY A 347 1.53 19.36 2.47
CA GLY A 347 0.48 18.96 3.41
C GLY A 347 0.96 18.87 4.87
N PRO A 348 0.03 18.75 5.82
CA PRO A 348 0.33 18.71 7.25
C PRO A 348 0.93 17.36 7.68
N LEU A 349 1.91 17.38 8.59
CA LEU A 349 2.53 16.18 9.17
C LEU A 349 2.31 16.04 10.68
N HIS A 350 1.83 17.10 11.34
CA HIS A 350 1.76 17.21 12.80
C HIS A 350 0.38 17.68 13.25
N HIS A 351 0.11 17.53 14.54
CA HIS A 351 -1.07 18.05 15.23
C HIS A 351 -2.38 17.45 14.71
N TRP A 352 -2.35 16.17 14.33
CA TRP A 352 -3.55 15.47 13.84
C TRP A 352 -4.61 15.24 14.93
N GLU A 353 -4.20 15.16 16.19
CA GLU A 353 -5.10 15.13 17.35
C GLU A 353 -5.96 16.40 17.41
N ARG A 354 -5.32 17.59 17.44
CA ARG A 354 -6.02 18.89 17.43
C ARG A 354 -6.91 19.07 16.21
N TRP A 355 -6.45 18.63 15.03
CA TRP A 355 -7.27 18.65 13.82
C TRP A 355 -8.54 17.82 13.99
N SER A 356 -8.43 16.65 14.63
CA SER A 356 -9.59 15.78 14.86
C SER A 356 -10.57 16.39 15.88
N GLU A 357 -10.08 17.07 16.92
CA GLU A 357 -10.90 17.79 17.90
C GLU A 357 -11.64 18.98 17.26
N GLN A 358 -10.95 19.77 16.45
CA GLN A 358 -11.55 20.88 15.70
C GLN A 358 -12.62 20.38 14.73
N LEU A 359 -12.33 19.30 14.01
CA LEU A 359 -13.29 18.70 13.10
C LEU A 359 -14.51 18.14 13.84
N ASP A 360 -14.30 17.47 14.97
CA ASP A 360 -15.38 16.93 15.81
C ASP A 360 -16.30 18.05 16.32
N SER A 361 -15.71 19.14 16.82
CA SER A 361 -16.44 20.34 17.25
C SER A 361 -17.24 20.95 16.09
N LEU A 362 -16.61 21.13 14.92
CA LEU A 362 -17.27 21.64 13.71
C LEU A 362 -18.45 20.78 13.26
N SER A 363 -18.35 19.46 13.41
CA SER A 363 -19.44 18.54 13.05
C SER A 363 -20.67 18.70 13.94
N SER A 364 -20.50 19.25 15.15
CA SER A 364 -21.53 19.34 16.20
C SER A 364 -22.20 17.98 16.50
N GLY A 365 -21.41 16.90 16.51
CA GLY A 365 -21.88 15.54 16.80
C GLY A 365 -22.56 14.82 15.63
N ARG A 366 -22.62 15.41 14.44
CA ARG A 366 -23.11 14.75 13.23
C ARG A 366 -22.13 13.65 12.78
N PRO A 367 -22.63 12.52 12.23
CA PRO A 367 -21.78 11.56 11.54
C PRO A 367 -20.96 12.24 10.42
N ILE A 368 -19.68 11.90 10.33
CA ILE A 368 -18.76 12.49 9.34
C ILE A 368 -18.53 11.53 8.18
N VAL A 369 -18.60 12.06 6.96
CA VAL A 369 -18.33 11.34 5.72
C VAL A 369 -17.26 12.07 4.91
N PHE A 370 -16.18 11.38 4.55
CA PHE A 370 -15.11 11.92 3.72
C PHE A 370 -15.24 11.47 2.27
N VAL A 371 -15.29 12.39 1.31
CA VAL A 371 -15.30 12.05 -0.12
C VAL A 371 -13.88 11.68 -0.57
N ASN A 372 -13.68 10.43 -0.99
CA ASN A 372 -12.40 9.88 -1.48
C ASN A 372 -11.19 10.19 -0.58
N SER A 373 -11.37 10.11 0.75
CA SER A 373 -10.29 10.40 1.69
C SER A 373 -10.31 9.41 2.86
N TYR A 374 -10.07 8.15 2.52
CA TYR A 374 -9.91 7.07 3.51
C TYR A 374 -8.80 7.38 4.50
N GLU A 375 -7.73 8.08 4.09
CA GLU A 375 -6.64 8.50 4.97
C GLU A 375 -7.10 9.43 6.08
N ASN A 376 -7.87 10.49 5.76
CA ASN A 376 -8.34 11.43 6.76
C ASN A 376 -9.50 10.87 7.58
N ALA A 377 -10.36 10.04 6.97
CA ALA A 377 -11.32 9.25 7.72
C ALA A 377 -10.62 8.37 8.77
N SER A 378 -9.53 7.70 8.38
CA SER A 378 -8.77 6.84 9.29
C SER A 378 -8.07 7.62 10.39
N ARG A 379 -7.44 8.75 10.07
CA ARG A 379 -6.85 9.65 11.09
C ARG A 379 -7.89 10.16 12.07
N TYR A 380 -9.05 10.60 11.59
CA TYR A 380 -10.13 11.07 12.47
C TYR A 380 -10.60 9.93 13.39
N GLN A 381 -10.82 8.73 12.85
CA GLN A 381 -11.23 7.58 13.68
C GLN A 381 -10.18 7.17 14.71
N TYR A 382 -8.90 7.31 14.38
CA TYR A 382 -7.82 7.06 15.31
C TYR A 382 -7.77 8.10 16.44
N TYR A 383 -7.67 9.38 16.08
CA TYR A 383 -7.44 10.47 17.03
C TYR A 383 -8.68 10.90 17.82
N ALA A 384 -9.84 11.00 17.16
CA ALA A 384 -11.09 11.36 17.84
C ALA A 384 -11.76 10.16 18.52
N ALA A 385 -11.26 8.94 18.30
CA ALA A 385 -11.86 7.68 18.78
C ALA A 385 -13.35 7.53 18.44
N LYS A 386 -13.79 8.09 17.29
CA LYS A 386 -15.17 8.11 16.82
C LYS A 386 -15.27 7.56 15.41
N LYS A 387 -16.38 6.89 15.08
CA LYS A 387 -16.59 6.35 13.73
C LYS A 387 -16.73 7.48 12.69
N ALA A 388 -16.17 7.26 11.51
CA ALA A 388 -16.37 8.07 10.32
C ALA A 388 -16.38 7.15 9.09
N HIS A 389 -17.02 7.59 8.01
CA HIS A 389 -17.08 6.85 6.76
C HIS A 389 -16.31 7.57 5.65
N THR A 390 -15.95 6.85 4.58
CA THR A 390 -15.47 7.47 3.35
C THR A 390 -16.33 7.03 2.17
N LEU A 391 -16.82 8.01 1.41
CA LEU A 391 -17.53 7.78 0.17
C LEU A 391 -16.54 7.61 -0.97
N SER A 392 -16.37 6.39 -1.47
CA SER A 392 -15.60 6.08 -2.68
C SER A 392 -16.44 6.36 -3.92
N THR A 393 -15.99 7.29 -4.76
CA THR A 393 -16.77 7.76 -5.92
C THR A 393 -16.32 7.09 -7.21
N PHE A 394 -17.16 7.13 -8.26
CA PHE A 394 -16.92 6.42 -9.54
C PHE A 394 -15.53 6.66 -10.18
N TYR A 395 -14.93 7.84 -10.01
CA TYR A 395 -13.61 8.19 -10.54
C TYR A 395 -12.43 7.81 -9.62
N PHE A 396 -12.71 7.30 -8.42
CA PHE A 396 -11.73 6.82 -7.44
C PHE A 396 -11.62 5.28 -7.47
N ASN A 397 -10.77 4.72 -6.61
CA ASN A 397 -10.66 3.28 -6.40
C ASN A 397 -11.44 2.88 -5.15
N ASN A 398 -11.84 1.61 -5.10
CA ASN A 398 -12.42 1.05 -3.89
C ASN A 398 -11.40 1.04 -2.75
N THR A 399 -11.90 1.15 -1.53
CA THR A 399 -11.14 1.07 -0.28
C THR A 399 -11.80 0.05 0.65
N GLN A 400 -11.11 -0.34 1.72
CA GLN A 400 -11.65 -1.28 2.72
C GLN A 400 -12.94 -0.75 3.37
N PHE A 401 -13.14 0.57 3.39
CA PHE A 401 -14.39 1.17 3.87
C PHE A 401 -15.63 0.78 3.06
N ASP A 402 -15.47 0.42 1.79
CA ASP A 402 -16.60 -0.04 0.95
C ASP A 402 -17.05 -1.46 1.34
N TYR A 403 -16.17 -2.21 2.01
CA TYR A 403 -16.39 -3.58 2.49
C TYR A 403 -16.68 -3.63 4.00
N TRP A 404 -16.62 -2.50 4.68
CA TRP A 404 -17.08 -2.37 6.06
C TRP A 404 -18.49 -1.79 6.08
N ASP A 405 -19.34 -2.27 6.99
CA ASP A 405 -20.76 -1.89 7.09
C ASP A 405 -21.02 -0.45 7.58
N TYR A 406 -20.04 0.46 7.44
CA TYR A 406 -20.15 1.85 7.88
C TYR A 406 -21.22 2.63 7.13
N GLU A 407 -21.38 2.38 5.82
CA GLU A 407 -22.38 3.04 4.97
C GLU A 407 -23.80 2.83 5.50
N GLU A 408 -24.15 1.59 5.85
CA GLU A 408 -25.48 1.21 6.33
C GLU A 408 -25.89 1.97 7.61
N HIS A 409 -24.91 2.35 8.43
CA HIS A 409 -25.15 3.01 9.71
C HIS A 409 -25.37 4.52 9.58
N ILE A 410 -25.13 5.11 8.40
CA ILE A 410 -25.26 6.56 8.14
C ILE A 410 -26.38 6.91 7.16
N GLN A 411 -27.00 5.91 6.53
CA GLN A 411 -28.14 6.09 5.63
C GLN A 411 -29.28 6.85 6.33
N GLY A 412 -29.76 7.90 5.69
CA GLY A 412 -30.89 8.71 6.11
C GLY A 412 -30.65 9.65 7.30
N LYS A 413 -29.39 9.79 7.73
CA LYS A 413 -29.01 10.72 8.80
C LYS A 413 -28.58 12.06 8.22
N GLU A 414 -28.64 13.09 9.06
CA GLU A 414 -27.97 14.35 8.78
C GLU A 414 -26.45 14.17 8.97
N VAL A 415 -25.67 14.31 7.90
CA VAL A 415 -24.22 14.08 7.94
C VAL A 415 -23.41 15.33 7.62
N PHE A 416 -22.19 15.33 8.15
CA PHE A 416 -21.16 16.32 7.86
C PHE A 416 -20.23 15.77 6.75
N LEU A 417 -20.50 16.17 5.51
CA LEU A 417 -19.79 15.69 4.32
C LEU A 417 -18.56 16.56 4.04
N ILE A 418 -17.38 15.95 3.96
CA ILE A 418 -16.09 16.63 3.78
C ILE A 418 -15.54 16.32 2.39
N ASN A 419 -15.02 17.34 1.70
CA ASN A 419 -14.35 17.17 0.41
C ASN A 419 -13.08 18.01 0.31
N HIS A 420 -11.97 17.37 -0.06
CA HIS A 420 -10.68 18.03 -0.19
C HIS A 420 -10.45 18.66 -1.58
N LYS A 421 -11.29 18.38 -2.59
CA LYS A 421 -11.19 19.03 -3.90
C LYS A 421 -11.60 20.50 -3.81
N ARG A 422 -10.78 21.38 -4.40
CA ARG A 422 -10.99 22.83 -4.42
C ARG A 422 -12.13 23.16 -5.42
N ASN A 423 -12.91 24.19 -5.11
CA ASN A 423 -13.93 24.81 -5.99
C ASN A 423 -15.20 24.00 -6.27
N ASN A 424 -15.84 23.44 -5.23
CA ASN A 424 -17.23 22.98 -5.33
C ASN A 424 -18.14 23.96 -4.54
N PRO A 425 -19.13 24.61 -5.18
CA PRO A 425 -19.96 25.63 -4.54
C PRO A 425 -20.89 25.08 -3.46
N ASN A 426 -21.12 23.75 -3.44
CA ASN A 426 -21.95 23.11 -2.42
C ASN A 426 -21.24 22.95 -1.06
N PHE A 427 -19.93 23.21 -1.01
CA PHE A 427 -19.13 23.11 0.21
C PHE A 427 -18.81 24.51 0.74
N SER A 428 -18.64 24.58 2.06
CA SER A 428 -18.29 25.78 2.80
C SER A 428 -17.00 26.43 2.25
N ALA A 429 -16.83 27.72 2.60
CA ALA A 429 -15.51 28.31 2.62
C ALA A 429 -14.55 27.44 3.46
N PRO A 430 -13.26 27.37 3.11
CA PRO A 430 -12.31 26.54 3.85
C PRO A 430 -12.18 27.03 5.29
N PHE A 431 -12.30 26.12 6.24
CA PHE A 431 -11.86 26.32 7.61
C PHE A 431 -10.38 25.93 7.71
N ASP A 432 -9.54 26.88 8.08
CA ASP A 432 -8.10 26.64 8.30
C ASP A 432 -7.91 26.04 9.69
N ALA A 433 -7.59 24.74 9.73
CA ALA A 433 -7.32 24.03 10.97
C ALA A 433 -5.90 24.30 11.50
N ASP A 434 -5.69 24.05 12.79
CA ASP A 434 -4.44 24.34 13.49
C ASP A 434 -3.26 23.55 12.94
N ASN A 435 -3.52 22.35 12.42
CA ASN A 435 -2.52 21.53 11.74
C ASN A 435 -2.12 22.07 10.36
N ARG A 436 -2.68 23.20 9.91
CA ARG A 436 -2.49 23.82 8.58
C ARG A 436 -3.22 23.10 7.45
N SER A 437 -4.15 22.18 7.76
CA SER A 437 -5.07 21.62 6.77
C SER A 437 -6.25 22.55 6.53
N GLN A 438 -6.88 22.41 5.37
CA GLN A 438 -8.13 23.08 5.06
C GLN A 438 -9.27 22.07 5.09
N ILE A 439 -10.29 22.36 5.90
CA ILE A 439 -11.52 21.58 5.99
C ILE A 439 -12.60 22.31 5.22
N ARG A 440 -13.19 21.64 4.22
CA ARG A 440 -14.35 22.13 3.48
C ARG A 440 -15.46 21.12 3.66
N TYR A 441 -16.63 21.59 4.06
CA TYR A 441 -17.71 20.70 4.44
C TYR A 441 -19.07 21.18 3.94
N ALA A 442 -20.05 20.28 3.95
CA ALA A 442 -21.44 20.55 3.69
C ALA A 442 -22.29 19.71 4.65
N VAL A 443 -23.42 20.25 5.09
CA VAL A 443 -24.40 19.49 5.88
C VAL A 443 -25.45 18.92 4.93
N VAL A 444 -25.64 17.61 4.96
CA VAL A 444 -26.63 16.90 4.13
C VAL A 444 -27.67 16.30 5.05
N ALA A 445 -28.90 16.80 5.01
CA ALA A 445 -29.97 16.45 5.97
C ALA A 445 -30.43 14.97 5.91
N ASP A 446 -30.52 14.39 4.72
CA ASP A 446 -30.95 13.00 4.50
C ASP A 446 -29.91 12.31 3.62
N TYR A 447 -28.74 11.98 4.18
CA TYR A 447 -27.64 11.41 3.41
C TYR A 447 -27.99 10.03 2.85
N ARG A 448 -27.75 9.85 1.54
CA ARG A 448 -27.86 8.56 0.85
C ARG A 448 -26.63 8.32 0.00
N SER A 449 -26.15 7.09 0.02
CA SER A 449 -25.18 6.55 -0.92
C SER A 449 -25.62 5.14 -1.31
N TYR A 450 -25.07 4.63 -2.41
CA TYR A 450 -25.52 3.36 -2.98
C TYR A 450 -24.32 2.45 -3.29
N ALA A 451 -23.27 2.44 -2.48
CA ALA A 451 -22.06 1.66 -2.80
C ALA A 451 -22.31 0.14 -2.72
N GLN A 452 -23.35 -0.29 -1.99
CA GLN A 452 -23.83 -1.68 -1.95
C GLN A 452 -24.70 -2.11 -3.14
N VAL A 453 -24.88 -1.24 -4.15
CA VAL A 453 -25.58 -1.62 -5.40
C VAL A 453 -24.55 -2.02 -6.45
N ASP A 454 -24.60 -3.26 -6.91
CA ASP A 454 -23.75 -3.75 -7.99
C ASP A 454 -24.48 -3.72 -9.32
N ILE A 455 -23.74 -3.39 -10.38
CA ILE A 455 -24.22 -3.37 -11.75
C ILE A 455 -23.20 -4.12 -12.61
N GLU A 456 -23.64 -5.29 -13.09
CA GLU A 456 -22.88 -6.14 -13.99
C GLU A 456 -23.42 -6.03 -15.41
N ILE A 457 -22.53 -5.79 -16.39
CA ILE A 457 -22.89 -5.80 -17.81
C ILE A 457 -22.73 -7.22 -18.33
N ASN A 458 -23.84 -7.86 -18.73
CA ASN A 458 -23.88 -9.30 -19.00
C ASN A 458 -23.04 -9.75 -20.21
N GLU A 459 -22.83 -8.86 -21.18
CA GLU A 459 -22.06 -9.15 -22.42
C GLU A 459 -20.59 -8.73 -22.33
N TYR A 460 -20.15 -8.17 -21.19
CA TYR A 460 -18.80 -7.65 -21.06
C TYR A 460 -17.81 -8.73 -20.64
N THR A 461 -16.71 -8.85 -21.38
CA THR A 461 -15.55 -9.63 -20.96
C THR A 461 -14.43 -8.68 -20.55
N GLU A 462 -13.92 -8.78 -19.32
CA GLU A 462 -12.95 -7.83 -18.71
C GLU A 462 -11.68 -7.54 -19.57
N ASN A 463 -11.33 -8.46 -20.47
CA ASN A 463 -10.14 -8.37 -21.32
C ASN A 463 -10.37 -7.73 -22.68
N GLU A 464 -11.62 -7.50 -23.10
CA GLU A 464 -11.93 -6.89 -24.38
C GLU A 464 -12.46 -5.46 -24.19
N ALA A 465 -12.03 -4.56 -25.08
CA ALA A 465 -12.58 -3.21 -25.08
C ALA A 465 -13.95 -3.24 -25.73
N TYR A 466 -14.95 -2.67 -25.07
CA TYR A 466 -16.25 -2.46 -25.68
C TYR A 466 -16.09 -1.41 -26.78
N VAL A 467 -16.45 -1.76 -28.01
CA VAL A 467 -16.22 -0.91 -29.20
C VAL A 467 -17.49 -0.16 -29.52
N PHE A 468 -17.38 1.14 -29.72
CA PHE A 468 -18.45 1.99 -30.25
C PHE A 468 -17.95 2.80 -31.45
N GLY A 469 -18.87 3.22 -32.33
CA GLY A 469 -18.70 4.38 -33.20
C GLY A 469 -18.88 5.70 -32.45
N VAL A 470 -18.38 6.81 -32.99
CA VAL A 470 -18.58 8.15 -32.40
C VAL A 470 -20.07 8.44 -32.25
N GLY A 471 -20.48 8.82 -31.03
CA GLY A 471 -21.88 9.11 -30.71
C GLY A 471 -22.85 7.92 -30.81
N GLU A 472 -22.35 6.71 -31.08
CA GLU A 472 -23.19 5.50 -31.18
C GLU A 472 -23.89 5.23 -29.84
N ILE A 473 -25.12 4.76 -29.93
CA ILE A 473 -25.93 4.32 -28.80
C ILE A 473 -26.13 2.81 -28.91
N LYS A 474 -25.90 2.08 -27.82
CA LYS A 474 -26.11 0.64 -27.73
C LYS A 474 -27.03 0.30 -26.57
N MET A 475 -27.98 -0.59 -26.84
CA MET A 475 -28.76 -1.23 -25.80
C MET A 475 -27.97 -2.40 -25.25
N VAL A 476 -27.70 -2.38 -23.96
CA VAL A 476 -26.89 -3.40 -23.29
C VAL A 476 -27.68 -4.01 -22.14
N GLU A 477 -27.66 -5.34 -22.03
CA GLU A 477 -28.25 -6.02 -20.87
C GLU A 477 -27.32 -5.90 -19.65
N ALA A 478 -27.90 -5.44 -18.55
CA ALA A 478 -27.23 -5.33 -17.27
C ALA A 478 -28.06 -5.96 -16.16
N THR A 479 -27.39 -6.52 -15.17
CA THR A 479 -28.00 -7.01 -13.93
C THR A 479 -27.68 -6.01 -12.83
N ILE A 480 -28.72 -5.41 -12.24
CA ILE A 480 -28.59 -4.57 -11.04
C ILE A 480 -28.94 -5.43 -9.83
N SER A 481 -28.05 -5.48 -8.84
CA SER A 481 -28.21 -6.21 -7.59
C SER A 481 -28.06 -5.26 -6.41
N ASN A 482 -29.07 -5.21 -5.54
CA ASN A 482 -29.01 -4.41 -4.32
C ASN A 482 -28.60 -5.29 -3.14
N ARG A 483 -27.36 -5.18 -2.68
CA ARG A 483 -26.85 -5.90 -1.51
C ARG A 483 -27.02 -5.12 -0.21
N GLY A 484 -27.40 -3.85 -0.28
CA GLY A 484 -27.56 -2.98 0.89
C GLY A 484 -28.84 -3.28 1.67
N SER A 485 -28.95 -2.72 2.87
CA SER A 485 -30.11 -2.95 3.76
C SER A 485 -31.32 -2.07 3.42
N TYR A 486 -31.16 -1.11 2.50
CA TYR A 486 -32.19 -0.15 2.09
C TYR A 486 -32.61 -0.37 0.64
N PRO A 487 -33.88 -0.10 0.27
CA PRO A 487 -34.33 -0.22 -1.11
C PRO A 487 -33.67 0.84 -2.01
N LEU A 488 -33.33 0.46 -3.23
CA LEU A 488 -32.93 1.38 -4.28
C LEU A 488 -34.18 1.98 -4.92
N LYS A 489 -34.32 3.31 -4.81
CA LYS A 489 -35.38 4.07 -5.48
C LYS A 489 -34.78 5.17 -6.35
N LEU A 490 -34.58 4.86 -7.63
CA LEU A 490 -34.20 5.88 -8.60
C LEU A 490 -35.40 6.81 -8.86
N ASN A 491 -35.14 8.11 -8.82
CA ASN A 491 -36.11 9.16 -9.07
C ASN A 491 -35.40 10.44 -9.52
N SER A 492 -35.66 10.88 -10.75
CA SER A 492 -35.16 12.16 -11.29
C SER A 492 -35.89 13.39 -10.75
N SER A 493 -37.01 13.22 -10.04
CA SER A 493 -37.83 14.32 -9.52
C SER A 493 -37.40 14.77 -8.13
N GLY A 494 -37.42 16.09 -7.87
CA GLY A 494 -37.15 16.69 -6.56
C GLY A 494 -35.77 17.34 -6.46
N ASN A 495 -35.43 17.82 -5.25
CA ASN A 495 -34.20 18.59 -5.01
C ASN A 495 -32.93 17.73 -4.91
N MET A 496 -33.07 16.44 -4.61
CA MET A 496 -31.98 15.47 -4.50
C MET A 496 -32.28 14.23 -5.35
N PRO A 497 -32.21 14.34 -6.69
CA PRO A 497 -32.53 13.22 -7.58
C PRO A 497 -31.58 12.04 -7.37
N VAL A 498 -32.13 10.83 -7.43
CA VAL A 498 -31.35 9.58 -7.40
C VAL A 498 -31.35 9.02 -8.82
N VAL A 499 -30.20 9.04 -9.49
CA VAL A 499 -30.10 8.62 -10.89
C VAL A 499 -28.90 7.72 -11.10
N LEU A 500 -29.05 6.75 -12.00
CA LEU A 500 -27.96 5.94 -12.51
C LEU A 500 -27.40 6.62 -13.75
N SER A 501 -26.10 6.91 -13.71
CA SER A 501 -25.39 7.56 -14.81
C SER A 501 -24.23 6.71 -15.29
N GLN A 502 -23.96 6.79 -16.59
CA GLN A 502 -22.67 6.39 -17.15
C GLN A 502 -21.70 7.57 -17.07
N TYR A 503 -20.45 7.27 -16.76
CA TYR A 503 -19.35 8.23 -16.66
C TYR A 503 -18.21 7.83 -17.56
N PHE A 504 -17.71 8.77 -18.37
CA PHE A 504 -16.52 8.58 -19.19
C PHE A 504 -15.30 9.15 -18.49
N LEU A 505 -14.25 8.33 -18.42
CA LEU A 505 -13.07 8.58 -17.64
C LEU A 505 -11.80 8.44 -18.48
N ARG A 506 -10.79 9.23 -18.10
CA ARG A 506 -9.39 8.99 -18.46
C ARG A 506 -8.57 9.07 -17.18
N GLY A 507 -8.30 7.91 -16.58
CA GLY A 507 -7.77 7.84 -15.21
C GLY A 507 -8.82 8.35 -14.20
N GLU A 508 -8.48 9.36 -13.41
CA GLU A 508 -9.40 10.02 -12.46
C GLU A 508 -10.15 11.21 -13.06
N GLN A 509 -9.83 11.61 -14.29
CA GLN A 509 -10.49 12.73 -14.95
C GLN A 509 -11.83 12.27 -15.53
N GLN A 510 -12.92 12.91 -15.10
CA GLN A 510 -14.22 12.80 -15.75
C GLN A 510 -14.22 13.65 -17.02
N LEU A 511 -14.55 13.02 -18.15
CA LEU A 511 -14.65 13.67 -19.46
C LEU A 511 -16.11 13.97 -19.85
N GLY A 512 -17.06 13.20 -19.30
CA GLY A 512 -18.48 13.41 -19.52
C GLY A 512 -19.31 12.41 -18.73
N SER A 513 -20.62 12.61 -18.72
CA SER A 513 -21.58 11.69 -18.11
C SER A 513 -22.94 11.80 -18.78
N LYS A 514 -23.73 10.73 -18.75
CA LYS A 514 -25.12 10.70 -19.23
C LYS A 514 -25.96 9.89 -18.24
N VAL A 515 -27.15 10.36 -17.92
CA VAL A 515 -28.13 9.57 -17.16
C VAL A 515 -28.62 8.43 -18.05
N VAL A 516 -28.55 7.20 -17.57
CA VAL A 516 -28.96 6.00 -18.32
C VAL A 516 -30.19 5.32 -17.72
N LEU A 517 -30.52 5.62 -16.46
CA LEU A 517 -31.76 5.19 -15.82
C LEU A 517 -32.12 6.14 -14.67
N ASP A 518 -33.37 6.57 -14.61
CA ASP A 518 -33.85 7.54 -13.63
C ASP A 518 -35.11 7.10 -12.87
N SER A 519 -35.66 5.93 -13.21
CA SER A 519 -36.78 5.30 -12.52
C SER A 519 -36.54 3.80 -12.38
N LEU A 520 -36.45 3.35 -11.13
CA LEU A 520 -36.32 1.95 -10.76
C LEU A 520 -36.64 1.84 -9.27
N PHE A 521 -37.39 0.82 -8.91
CA PHE A 521 -37.53 0.37 -7.54
C PHE A 521 -36.98 -1.05 -7.43
N LEU A 522 -36.07 -1.26 -6.48
CA LEU A 522 -35.48 -2.56 -6.20
C LEU A 522 -35.32 -2.73 -4.69
N GLU A 523 -35.98 -3.75 -4.14
CA GLU A 523 -35.91 -4.07 -2.72
C GLU A 523 -34.49 -4.46 -2.27
N SER A 524 -34.25 -4.44 -0.97
CA SER A 524 -33.01 -4.98 -0.39
C SER A 524 -32.88 -6.48 -0.72
N GLY A 525 -31.67 -6.91 -1.11
CA GLY A 525 -31.36 -8.28 -1.52
C GLY A 525 -31.88 -8.70 -2.89
N ALA A 526 -32.62 -7.83 -3.59
CA ALA A 526 -33.18 -8.15 -4.89
C ALA A 526 -32.20 -7.85 -6.03
N SER A 527 -32.32 -8.64 -7.10
CA SER A 527 -31.62 -8.41 -8.37
C SER A 527 -32.62 -8.32 -9.51
N LYS A 528 -32.33 -7.47 -10.50
CA LYS A 528 -33.17 -7.29 -11.69
C LYS A 528 -32.32 -7.12 -12.94
N ARG A 529 -32.68 -7.86 -13.98
CA ARG A 529 -32.13 -7.66 -15.33
C ARG A 529 -32.87 -6.52 -16.02
N ILE A 530 -32.11 -5.62 -16.62
CA ILE A 530 -32.63 -4.46 -17.34
C ILE A 530 -31.81 -4.22 -18.61
N LYS A 531 -32.38 -3.44 -19.52
CA LYS A 531 -31.68 -2.92 -20.69
C LYS A 531 -31.29 -1.47 -20.44
N LEU A 532 -30.01 -1.17 -20.56
CA LEU A 532 -29.46 0.18 -20.43
C LEU A 532 -29.09 0.73 -21.79
N GLU A 533 -29.41 2.01 -22.00
CA GLU A 533 -28.99 2.75 -23.18
C GLU A 533 -27.63 3.40 -22.92
N LEU A 534 -26.55 2.73 -23.32
CA LEU A 534 -25.20 3.25 -23.19
C LEU A 534 -24.81 4.01 -24.45
N SER A 535 -24.10 5.13 -24.30
CA SER A 535 -23.66 5.94 -25.44
C SER A 535 -22.15 6.11 -25.48
N ALA A 536 -21.61 6.37 -26.66
CA ALA A 536 -20.21 6.70 -26.83
C ALA A 536 -19.95 8.21 -26.63
N PRO A 537 -18.73 8.60 -26.23
CA PRO A 537 -18.22 9.96 -26.40
C PRO A 537 -18.30 10.44 -27.86
N GLU A 538 -18.38 11.75 -28.04
CA GLU A 538 -18.39 12.41 -29.37
C GLU A 538 -17.00 12.46 -30.03
N THR A 539 -15.96 12.00 -29.35
CA THR A 539 -14.58 12.03 -29.86
C THR A 539 -14.00 10.62 -29.88
N SER A 540 -13.37 10.26 -30.98
CA SER A 540 -12.69 8.98 -31.13
C SER A 540 -11.54 8.86 -30.12
N GLY A 541 -11.24 7.63 -29.70
CA GLY A 541 -10.17 7.37 -28.75
C GLY A 541 -10.44 6.23 -27.78
N ASN A 542 -9.53 6.05 -26.84
CA ASN A 542 -9.66 5.07 -25.76
C ASN A 542 -10.11 5.77 -24.48
N TYR A 543 -11.15 5.23 -23.88
CA TYR A 543 -11.78 5.73 -22.66
C TYR A 543 -11.94 4.59 -21.66
N GLN A 544 -12.22 4.95 -20.42
CA GLN A 544 -12.82 4.06 -19.44
C GLN A 544 -14.26 4.50 -19.22
N MET A 545 -15.16 3.55 -19.02
CA MET A 545 -16.54 3.80 -18.65
C MET A 545 -16.82 3.18 -17.29
N ARG A 546 -17.62 3.87 -16.47
CA ARG A 546 -18.13 3.33 -15.22
C ARG A 546 -19.57 3.78 -15.02
N LEU A 547 -20.41 2.89 -14.53
CA LEU A 547 -21.75 3.18 -14.04
C LEU A 547 -21.70 3.54 -12.56
N GLY A 548 -22.42 4.58 -12.18
CA GLY A 548 -22.50 5.07 -10.80
C GLY A 548 -23.87 5.69 -10.50
N ILE A 549 -24.31 5.56 -9.26
CA ILE A 549 -25.57 6.12 -8.76
C ILE A 549 -25.24 7.35 -7.93
N SER A 550 -25.80 8.50 -8.32
CA SER A 550 -25.66 9.75 -7.57
C SER A 550 -26.91 10.05 -6.75
N TYR A 551 -26.72 10.78 -5.65
CA TYR A 551 -27.79 11.35 -4.85
C TYR A 551 -27.66 12.88 -4.82
N GLY A 552 -28.49 13.55 -5.61
CA GLY A 552 -28.44 14.98 -5.84
C GLY A 552 -27.07 15.44 -6.35
N TRP A 553 -26.48 16.39 -5.65
CA TRP A 553 -25.16 16.94 -5.99
C TRP A 553 -23.98 16.13 -5.41
N ILE A 554 -24.26 15.11 -4.59
CA ILE A 554 -23.22 14.25 -4.03
C ILE A 554 -22.65 13.37 -5.15
N PRO A 555 -21.31 13.28 -5.29
CA PRO A 555 -20.70 12.47 -6.32
C PRO A 555 -21.16 11.00 -6.29
N ALA A 556 -21.36 10.41 -7.47
CA ALA A 556 -21.85 9.04 -7.58
C ALA A 556 -20.90 8.00 -6.97
N THR A 557 -21.49 6.95 -6.41
CA THR A 557 -20.77 5.76 -5.91
C THR A 557 -20.17 4.94 -7.05
N ILE A 558 -19.32 3.99 -6.65
CA ILE A 558 -18.82 2.94 -7.51
C ILE A 558 -19.87 1.83 -7.58
N ASN A 559 -20.50 1.64 -8.75
CA ASN A 559 -21.54 0.62 -8.91
C ASN A 559 -21.23 -0.41 -10.00
N SER A 560 -20.11 -0.28 -10.70
CA SER A 560 -19.65 -1.25 -11.70
C SER A 560 -18.13 -1.28 -11.78
N SER A 561 -17.58 -2.35 -12.34
CA SER A 561 -16.17 -2.42 -12.71
C SER A 561 -15.84 -1.36 -13.79
N ARG A 562 -14.54 -1.01 -13.89
CA ARG A 562 -14.11 -0.09 -14.97
C ARG A 562 -14.11 -0.84 -16.31
N ILE A 563 -14.95 -0.40 -17.22
CA ILE A 563 -15.09 -0.98 -18.55
C ILE A 563 -14.17 -0.24 -19.52
N LYS A 564 -13.32 -0.98 -20.24
CA LYS A 564 -12.49 -0.40 -21.31
C LYS A 564 -13.37 -0.10 -22.51
N LEU A 565 -13.30 1.14 -23.01
CA LEU A 565 -14.09 1.62 -24.13
C LEU A 565 -13.18 2.07 -25.27
N LYS A 566 -13.44 1.62 -26.50
CA LYS A 566 -12.76 2.10 -27.70
C LYS A 566 -13.78 2.71 -28.65
N VAL A 567 -13.65 4.02 -28.88
CA VAL A 567 -14.51 4.78 -29.79
C VAL A 567 -13.79 4.94 -31.13
N LYS A 568 -14.36 4.39 -32.19
CA LYS A 568 -13.90 4.49 -33.57
C LYS A 568 -14.67 5.59 -34.30
N GLU A 569 -14.02 6.20 -35.28
CA GLU A 569 -14.67 7.14 -36.21
C GLU A 569 -15.79 6.48 -37.02
#